data_AF-A0A6V7JCE9-F1
#
_entry.id   AF-A0A6V7JCE9-F1
#
_cell.length_a   1.000
_cell.length_b   1.000
_cell.length_c   1.000
_cell.angle_alpha   90.00
_cell.angle_beta   90.00
_cell.angle_gamma   90.00
#
_symmetry.space_group_name_H-M   'P 1'
#
loop_
_entity.id
_entity.type
_entity.pdbx_description
1 polymer ?
#
loop_
_entity_poly.entity_id
_entity_poly.type
_entity_poly.pdbx_seq_one_letter_code
_entity_poly.pdbx_strand_id
1 'polypeptide(L)' 'MNCYELLLFLCLFKSITTNEGPRVIIIGSGPSGIAAASRLLENDFNNVIILEAENRYGGRINTTKI' A
#
# COMPACT_ATOMS: atom_id res chain seq x y z
N MET A 1 -1.28 -5.75 -41.21
CA MET A 1 -1.03 -5.13 -39.89
C MET A 1 0.45 -4.91 -39.77
N ASN A 2 0.87 -3.66 -39.90
CA ASN A 2 2.29 -3.33 -39.98
C ASN A 2 2.87 -3.14 -38.57
N CYS A 3 4.13 -3.52 -38.38
CA CYS A 3 4.82 -3.53 -37.10
C CYS A 3 4.85 -2.17 -36.36
N TYR A 4 4.71 -1.05 -37.08
CA TYR A 4 4.66 0.30 -36.48
C TYR A 4 3.35 0.60 -35.75
N GLU A 5 2.22 0.00 -36.15
CA GLU A 5 0.92 0.16 -35.46
C GLU A 5 0.98 -0.48 -34.07
N LEU A 6 1.59 -1.66 -33.97
CA LEU A 6 1.80 -2.36 -32.69
C LEU A 6 2.74 -1.58 -31.76
N LEU A 7 3.76 -0.94 -32.33
CA LEU A 7 4.73 -0.13 -31.59
C LEU A 7 4.10 1.18 -31.07
N LEU A 8 3.24 1.83 -31.87
CA LEU A 8 2.47 3.00 -31.44
C LEU A 8 1.52 2.64 -30.29
N PHE A 9 0.83 1.50 -30.39
CA PHE A 9 -0.08 1.01 -29.35
C PHE A 9 0.68 0.83 -28.02
N LEU A 10 1.82 0.12 -28.02
CA LEU A 10 2.68 -0.08 -26.84
C LEU A 10 3.21 1.22 -26.22
N CYS A 11 3.56 2.23 -27.02
CA CYS A 11 3.97 3.54 -26.51
C CYS A 11 2.82 4.30 -25.83
N LEU A 12 1.59 4.17 -26.34
CA LEU A 12 0.42 4.83 -25.76
C LEU A 12 0.04 4.25 -24.38
N PHE A 13 0.17 2.93 -24.19
CA PHE A 13 -0.08 2.29 -22.87
C PHE A 13 0.97 2.66 -21.83
N LYS A 14 2.22 2.92 -22.24
CA LYS A 14 3.31 3.20 -21.29
C LYS A 14 3.15 4.53 -20.55
N SER A 15 2.43 5.49 -21.14
CA SER A 15 2.23 6.81 -20.53
C SER A 15 1.25 6.81 -19.35
N ILE A 16 0.52 5.73 -19.10
CA ILE A 16 -0.64 5.71 -18.18
C ILE A 16 -0.26 5.50 -16.70
N THR A 17 0.97 5.14 -16.34
CA THR A 17 1.28 4.66 -14.98
C THR A 17 2.02 5.63 -14.06
N THR A 18 1.98 6.96 -14.28
CA THR A 18 2.65 7.94 -13.40
C THR A 18 1.75 8.53 -12.31
N ASN A 19 0.57 7.96 -12.09
CA ASN A 19 -0.23 8.28 -10.89
C ASN A 19 0.17 7.30 -9.78
N GLU A 20 1.32 7.55 -9.16
CA GLU A 20 1.68 6.88 -7.91
C GLU A 20 0.58 7.23 -6.90
N GLY A 21 -0.34 6.28 -6.67
CA GLY A 21 -1.48 6.46 -5.76
C GLY A 21 -1.04 7.02 -4.40
N PRO A 22 -1.96 7.57 -3.60
CA PRO A 22 -1.60 8.33 -2.42
C PRO A 22 -0.75 7.50 -1.47
N ARG A 23 0.28 8.14 -0.93
CA ARG A 23 1.20 7.54 0.03
C ARG A 23 0.67 7.78 1.43
N VAL A 24 0.46 6.71 2.18
CA VAL A 24 -0.18 6.78 3.50
C VAL A 24 0.78 6.35 4.58
N ILE A 25 0.94 7.19 5.60
CA ILE A 25 1.66 6.86 6.83
C ILE A 25 0.65 6.71 7.95
N ILE A 26 0.66 5.56 8.63
CA ILE A 26 -0.16 5.26 9.80
C ILE A 26 0.73 5.32 11.04
N ILE A 27 0.34 6.10 12.04
CA ILE A 27 1.06 6.20 13.32
C ILE A 27 0.33 5.33 14.36
N GLY A 28 1.03 4.33 14.88
CA GLY A 28 0.55 3.31 15.81
C GLY A 28 0.12 2.01 15.10
N SER A 29 0.69 0.88 15.54
CA SER A 29 0.39 -0.48 15.09
C SER A 29 -0.49 -1.25 16.10
N GLY A 30 -1.43 -0.53 16.73
CA GLY A 30 -2.52 -1.13 17.50
C GLY A 30 -3.62 -1.71 16.60
N PRO A 31 -4.74 -2.20 17.17
CA PRO A 31 -5.82 -2.80 16.40
C PRO A 31 -6.40 -1.85 15.35
N SER A 32 -6.51 -0.55 15.67
CA SER A 32 -6.98 0.48 14.75
C SER A 32 -6.03 0.72 13.58
N GLY A 33 -4.72 0.80 13.84
CA GLY A 33 -3.71 1.03 12.80
C GLY A 33 -3.60 -0.14 11.83
N ILE A 34 -3.62 -1.36 12.36
CA ILE A 34 -3.62 -2.59 11.54
C ILE A 34 -4.91 -2.67 10.70
N ALA A 35 -6.07 -2.38 11.28
CA ALA A 35 -7.34 -2.37 10.54
C ALA A 35 -7.36 -1.31 9.43
N ALA A 36 -6.84 -0.12 9.69
CA ALA A 36 -6.70 0.93 8.68
C ALA A 36 -5.80 0.48 7.52
N ALA A 37 -4.64 -0.12 7.82
CA ALA A 37 -3.74 -0.66 6.81
C ALA A 37 -4.39 -1.78 5.98
N SER A 38 -5.09 -2.72 6.63
CA SER A 38 -5.84 -3.79 5.95
C SER A 38 -6.84 -3.20 4.96
N ARG A 39 -7.64 -2.22 5.41
CA ARG A 39 -8.65 -1.60 4.57
C ARG A 39 -8.05 -0.84 3.39
N LEU A 40 -6.91 -0.16 3.59
CA LEU A 40 -6.21 0.50 2.48
C LEU A 40 -5.74 -0.51 1.44
N LEU A 41 -5.09 -1.60 1.87
CA LEU A 41 -4.61 -2.66 0.96
C LEU A 41 -5.76 -3.34 0.21
N GLU A 42 -6.90 -3.61 0.88
CA GLU A 42 -8.12 -4.15 0.26
C GLU A 42 -8.73 -3.24 -0.81
N ASN A 43 -8.42 -1.94 -0.81
CA ASN A 43 -8.93 -0.97 -1.77
C ASN A 43 -7.81 -0.47 -2.70
N ASP A 44 -6.80 -1.30 -2.96
CA ASP A 44 -5.69 -1.06 -3.90
C ASP A 44 -4.76 0.11 -3.54
N PHE A 45 -4.79 0.58 -2.28
CA PHE A 45 -3.81 1.52 -1.76
C PHE A 45 -2.58 0.77 -1.28
N ASN A 46 -1.62 0.57 -2.19
CA ASN A 46 -0.45 -0.28 -1.95
C ASN A 46 0.74 0.44 -1.32
N ASN A 47 0.74 1.78 -1.30
CA ASN A 47 1.85 2.59 -0.77
C ASN A 47 1.58 3.02 0.69
N VAL A 48 1.66 2.06 1.61
CA VAL A 48 1.32 2.24 3.02
C VAL A 48 2.50 1.85 3.91
N ILE A 49 2.81 2.69 4.89
CA ILE A 49 3.79 2.43 5.95
C ILE A 49 3.13 2.61 7.32
N ILE A 50 3.37 1.68 8.24
CA ILE A 50 2.96 1.81 9.65
C ILE A 50 4.21 2.09 10.49
N LEU A 51 4.14 3.12 11.33
CA LEU A 51 5.17 3.48 12.30
C LEU A 51 4.65 3.22 13.71
N GLU A 52 5.39 2.47 14.51
CA GLU A 52 5.07 2.18 15.91
C GLU A 52 6.23 2.63 16.79
N ALA A 53 5.93 3.18 17.97
CA ALA A 53 6.93 3.69 18.88
C ALA A 53 7.63 2.56 19.64
N GLU A 54 6.90 1.48 19.94
CA GLU A 54 7.43 0.30 20.62
C GLU A 54 8.02 -0.73 19.65
N ASN A 55 8.90 -1.61 20.16
CA ASN A 55 9.43 -2.75 19.40
C ASN A 55 8.41 -3.92 19.29
N ARG A 56 7.12 -3.62 19.31
CA ARG A 56 6.03 -4.60 19.20
C ARG A 56 4.79 -3.96 18.61
N TYR A 57 4.01 -4.75 17.89
CA TYR A 57 2.67 -4.39 17.44
C TYR A 57 1.60 -4.83 18.47
N GLY A 58 0.34 -4.49 18.20
CA GLY A 58 -0.83 -4.91 18.99
C GLY A 58 -1.35 -3.85 19.96
N GLY A 59 -0.58 -2.80 20.23
CA GLY A 59 -1.00 -1.69 21.09
C GLY A 59 -1.40 -2.19 22.50
N ARG A 60 -2.65 -1.95 22.90
CA ARG A 60 -3.19 -2.41 24.19
C ARG A 60 -3.39 -3.93 24.28
N ILE A 61 -3.34 -4.64 23.15
CA ILE A 61 -3.41 -6.11 23.12
C ILE A 61 -1.97 -6.63 23.17
N ASN A 62 -1.62 -7.36 24.23
CA ASN A 62 -0.30 -7.97 24.41
C ASN A 62 -0.42 -9.31 25.15
N THR A 63 -0.56 -10.40 24.39
CA THR A 63 -0.59 -11.74 24.97
C THR A 63 0.82 -12.30 25.00
N THR A 64 1.37 -12.46 26.20
CA THR A 64 2.70 -13.04 26.43
C THR A 64 2.57 -14.47 26.94
N LYS A 65 3.52 -15.34 26.57
CA LYS A 65 3.65 -16.64 27.25
C LYS A 65 4.07 -16.39 28.71
N ILE A 66 3.41 -17.10 29.62
CA ILE A 66 3.78 -17.18 31.05
C ILE A 66 4.97 -18.13 31.17
#